data_AF-A0A427FP50-F1
#
_entry.id   AF-A0A427FP50-F1
#
_cell.length_a   1.000
_cell.length_b   1.000
_cell.length_c   1.000
_cell.angle_alpha   90.00
_cell.angle_beta   90.00
_cell.angle_gamma   90.00
#
_symmetry.space_group_name_H-M   'P 1'
#
loop_
_entity.id
_entity.type
_entity.pdbx_description
1 polymer ?
#
loop_
_entity_poly.entity_id
_entity_poly.type
_entity_poly.pdbx_seq_one_letter_code
_entity_poly.pdbx_strand_id
1 'polypeptide(L)'
;MSLESIRILVDELSTLHVTRGVQPSELIDNLFEDDYVESSARKTSQGLVFELVFSEQDEDGSSSKVTMRYTYDRSRYLVLVEQKMTAKRFSTQWDRTHAVLERLGKLEALLADQLPREKVAAILSTMPQDYLALAPQLRLVA
;
A
#
# COMPACT_ATOMS: atom_id res chain seq x y z
N MET A 1 -11.45 11.25 22.72
CA MET A 1 -10.46 10.63 21.81
C MET A 1 -10.54 9.13 22.06
N SER A 2 -11.29 8.43 21.21
CA SER A 2 -12.01 7.21 21.59
C SER A 2 -11.24 5.93 21.25
N LEU A 3 -11.49 4.89 22.05
CA LEU A 3 -11.18 3.48 21.73
C LEU A 3 -11.60 3.08 20.31
N GLU A 4 -12.58 3.77 19.73
CA GLU A 4 -13.02 3.63 18.35
C GLU A 4 -11.91 3.96 17.34
N SER A 5 -11.11 5.01 17.54
CA SER A 5 -9.99 5.33 16.65
C SER A 5 -8.90 4.24 16.70
N ILE A 6 -8.64 3.69 17.88
CA ILE A 6 -7.74 2.55 18.05
C ILE A 6 -8.29 1.32 17.31
N ARG A 7 -9.58 1.03 17.46
CA ARG A 7 -10.24 -0.08 16.76
C ARG A 7 -10.11 0.07 15.25
N ILE A 8 -10.40 1.25 14.71
CA ILE A 8 -10.28 1.54 13.27
C ILE A 8 -8.85 1.27 12.78
N LEU A 9 -7.83 1.74 13.50
CA LEU A 9 -6.43 1.50 13.10
C LEU A 9 -6.06 0.01 13.13
N VAL A 10 -6.54 -0.73 14.13
CA VAL A 10 -6.32 -2.19 14.22
C VAL A 10 -7.06 -2.92 13.08
N ASP A 11 -8.28 -2.51 12.74
CA ASP A 11 -9.05 -3.08 11.64
C ASP A 11 -8.38 -2.79 10.29
N GLU A 12 -7.83 -1.59 10.09
CA GLU A 12 -7.07 -1.21 8.90
C GLU A 12 -5.76 -2.01 8.78
N LEU A 13 -5.00 -2.15 9.87
CA LEU A 13 -3.79 -2.98 9.89
C LEU A 13 -4.12 -4.45 9.63
N SER A 14 -5.21 -4.96 10.20
CA SER A 14 -5.68 -6.32 9.95
C SER A 14 -6.07 -6.52 8.49
N THR A 15 -6.80 -5.55 7.93
CA THR A 15 -7.19 -5.54 6.51
C THR A 15 -5.96 -5.53 5.62
N LEU A 16 -4.99 -4.66 5.90
CA LEU A 16 -3.73 -4.65 5.16
C LEU A 16 -3.08 -6.02 5.24
N HIS A 17 -2.94 -6.63 6.41
CA HIS A 17 -2.25 -7.91 6.59
C HIS A 17 -2.90 -9.06 5.78
N VAL A 18 -4.23 -9.16 5.81
CA VAL A 18 -4.95 -10.28 5.18
C VAL A 18 -5.23 -10.07 3.69
N THR A 19 -5.33 -8.81 3.24
CA THR A 19 -5.65 -8.50 1.84
C THR A 19 -4.39 -8.44 0.98
N ARG A 20 -4.48 -9.04 -0.21
CA ARG A 20 -3.40 -9.03 -1.20
C ARG A 20 -3.33 -7.74 -2.03
N GLY A 21 -4.29 -6.84 -1.85
CA GLY A 21 -4.52 -5.71 -2.76
C GLY A 21 -5.06 -6.16 -4.12
N VAL A 22 -5.36 -5.20 -4.99
CA VAL A 22 -5.92 -5.46 -6.33
C VAL A 22 -5.00 -6.37 -7.14
N GLN A 23 -5.51 -7.50 -7.62
CA GLN A 23 -4.73 -8.49 -8.35
C GLN A 23 -4.71 -8.18 -9.85
N PRO A 24 -3.67 -8.63 -10.60
CA PRO A 24 -3.61 -8.43 -12.05
C PRO A 24 -4.85 -8.97 -12.79
N SER A 25 -5.43 -10.08 -12.31
CA SER A 25 -6.66 -10.64 -12.89
C SER A 25 -7.86 -9.69 -12.78
N GLU A 26 -7.91 -8.86 -11.74
CA GLU A 26 -8.97 -7.86 -11.56
C GLU A 26 -8.74 -6.62 -12.42
N LEU A 27 -7.49 -6.36 -12.81
CA LEU A 27 -7.09 -5.20 -13.63
C LEU A 27 -7.20 -5.46 -15.14
N ILE A 28 -7.13 -6.73 -15.55
CA ILE A 28 -7.19 -7.11 -16.97
C ILE A 28 -8.56 -6.80 -17.56
N ASP A 29 -9.64 -6.88 -16.78
CA ASP A 29 -10.99 -6.60 -17.27
C ASP A 29 -11.12 -5.16 -17.79
N ASN A 30 -10.38 -4.22 -17.22
CA ASN A 30 -10.37 -2.82 -17.67
C ASN A 30 -9.81 -2.66 -19.10
N LEU A 31 -9.01 -3.61 -19.59
CA LEU A 31 -8.43 -3.54 -20.94
C LEU A 31 -9.45 -3.69 -22.06
N PHE A 32 -10.68 -4.10 -21.73
CA PHE A 32 -11.78 -4.16 -22.69
C PHE A 32 -12.51 -2.82 -22.81
N GLU A 33 -12.20 -1.82 -21.98
CA GLU A 33 -12.73 -0.46 -22.10
C GLU A 33 -11.91 0.35 -23.12
N ASP A 34 -12.59 1.22 -23.88
CA ASP A 34 -12.00 1.95 -25.02
C ASP A 34 -10.84 2.87 -24.63
N ASP A 35 -10.84 3.38 -23.40
CA ASP A 35 -9.82 4.31 -22.91
C ASP A 35 -8.49 3.61 -22.58
N TYR A 36 -8.49 2.28 -22.42
CA TYR A 36 -7.29 1.51 -22.09
C TYR A 36 -6.55 1.10 -23.38
N VAL A 37 -5.27 1.46 -23.45
CA VAL A 37 -4.47 1.41 -24.67
C VAL A 37 -3.47 0.25 -24.66
N GLU A 38 -2.88 -0.05 -23.51
CA GLU A 38 -1.81 -1.03 -23.41
C GLU A 38 -1.77 -1.68 -22.01
N SER A 39 -1.35 -2.94 -21.97
CA SER A 39 -0.85 -3.55 -20.73
C SER A 39 0.47 -4.27 -20.97
N SER A 40 1.28 -4.35 -19.91
CA SER A 40 2.44 -5.23 -19.90
C SER A 40 2.62 -5.88 -18.54
N ALA A 41 3.15 -7.10 -18.54
CA ALA A 41 3.47 -7.83 -17.32
C ALA A 41 4.91 -8.32 -17.40
N ARG A 42 5.71 -8.05 -16.37
CA ARG A 42 7.10 -8.48 -16.27
C ARG A 42 7.35 -9.19 -14.96
N LYS A 43 7.76 -10.46 -15.02
CA LYS A 43 8.28 -11.16 -13.85
C LYS A 43 9.64 -10.58 -13.45
N THR A 44 9.86 -10.42 -12.15
CA THR A 44 11.13 -9.96 -11.58
C THR A 44 11.66 -10.99 -10.59
N SER A 45 12.89 -10.81 -10.11
CA SER A 45 13.41 -11.63 -9.02
C SER A 45 12.62 -11.41 -7.72
N GLN A 46 11.95 -10.27 -7.56
CA GLN A 46 11.20 -9.91 -6.33
C GLN A 46 9.70 -10.20 -6.42
N GLY A 47 9.18 -10.49 -7.60
CA GLY A 47 7.77 -10.81 -7.82
C GLY A 47 7.32 -10.48 -9.23
N LEU A 48 6.32 -9.61 -9.37
CA LEU A 48 5.70 -9.24 -10.65
C LEU A 48 5.54 -7.72 -10.73
N VAL A 49 5.76 -7.15 -11.90
CA VAL A 49 5.36 -5.78 -12.23
C VAL A 49 4.31 -5.85 -13.32
N PHE A 50 3.17 -5.20 -13.11
CA PHE A 50 2.09 -5.07 -14.07
C PHE A 50 1.89 -3.60 -14.39
N GLU A 51 1.85 -3.25 -15.67
CA GLU A 51 1.62 -1.88 -16.13
C GLU A 51 0.34 -1.84 -16.97
N LEU A 52 -0.46 -0.79 -16.74
CA LEU A 52 -1.62 -0.42 -17.54
C LEU A 52 -1.41 0.98 -18.09
N VAL A 53 -1.79 1.19 -19.34
CA VAL A 53 -1.78 2.51 -19.99
C VAL A 53 -3.18 2.81 -20.46
N PHE A 54 -3.69 3.98 -20.10
CA PHE A 54 -4.97 4.48 -20.59
C PHE A 54 -4.84 5.95 -20.99
N SER A 55 -5.82 6.41 -21.78
CA SER A 55 -5.94 7.81 -22.18
C SER A 55 -6.97 8.50 -21.29
N GLU A 56 -6.62 9.66 -20.78
CA GLU A 56 -7.52 10.50 -19.99
C GLU A 56 -7.71 11.82 -20.74
N GLN A 57 -8.96 12.22 -20.96
CA GLN A 57 -9.28 13.53 -21.53
C GLN A 57 -9.41 14.54 -20.40
N ASP A 58 -8.73 15.68 -20.53
CA ASP A 58 -8.96 16.81 -19.64
C ASP A 58 -10.23 17.59 -20.04
N GLU A 59 -10.62 18.57 -19.21
CA GLU A 59 -11.79 19.42 -19.44
C GLU A 59 -11.72 20.22 -20.75
N ASP A 60 -10.51 20.43 -21.27
CA ASP A 60 -10.23 21.15 -22.53
C ASP A 60 -10.21 20.20 -23.76
N GLY A 61 -10.48 18.91 -23.57
CA GLY A 61 -10.51 17.89 -24.62
C GLY A 61 -9.15 17.39 -25.09
N SER A 62 -8.07 17.73 -24.38
CA SER A 62 -6.73 17.21 -24.66
C SER A 62 -6.55 15.82 -24.04
N SER A 63 -6.12 14.85 -24.85
CA SER A 63 -5.85 13.49 -24.37
C SER A 63 -4.44 13.38 -23.78
N SER A 64 -4.33 12.92 -22.55
CA SER A 64 -3.07 12.59 -21.90
C SER A 64 -2.95 11.08 -21.65
N LYS A 65 -1.74 10.54 -21.78
CA LYS A 65 -1.48 9.13 -21.46
C LYS A 65 -1.09 8.98 -20.01
N VAL A 66 -1.81 8.12 -19.30
CA VAL A 66 -1.51 7.74 -17.91
C VAL A 66 -1.00 6.31 -17.91
N THR A 67 0.16 6.09 -17.29
CA THR A 67 0.69 4.74 -17.03
C THR A 67 0.59 4.46 -15.53
N MET A 68 -0.16 3.43 -15.17
CA MET A 68 -0.22 2.89 -13.81
C MET A 68 0.66 1.66 -13.72
N ARG A 69 1.53 1.59 -12.70
CA ARG A 69 2.37 0.44 -12.41
C ARG A 69 2.02 -0.14 -11.06
N TYR A 70 1.73 -1.43 -11.07
CA TYR A 70 1.43 -2.24 -9.89
C TYR A 70 2.59 -3.22 -9.67
N THR A 71 3.26 -3.11 -8.53
CA THR A 71 4.36 -4.01 -8.17
C THR A 71 3.90 -4.96 -7.08
N TYR A 72 4.13 -6.24 -7.31
CA TYR A 72 3.77 -7.34 -6.43
C TYR A 72 5.00 -8.07 -5.94
N ASP A 73 4.95 -8.58 -4.71
CA ASP A 73 5.97 -9.48 -4.17
C ASP A 73 5.74 -10.94 -4.62
N ARG A 74 6.64 -11.84 -4.19
CA ARG A 74 6.53 -13.29 -4.46
C ARG A 74 5.31 -13.96 -3.81
N SER A 75 4.80 -13.37 -2.74
CA SER A 75 3.60 -13.82 -2.02
C SER A 75 2.31 -13.26 -2.64
N ARG A 76 2.42 -12.55 -3.77
CA ARG A 76 1.33 -11.92 -4.54
C ARG A 76 0.65 -10.75 -3.84
N TYR A 77 1.29 -10.15 -2.84
CA TYR A 77 0.80 -8.91 -2.26
C TYR A 77 1.21 -7.75 -3.14
N LEU A 78 0.26 -6.84 -3.42
CA LEU A 78 0.54 -5.54 -3.98
C LEU A 78 1.35 -4.74 -2.96
N VAL A 79 2.55 -4.31 -3.34
CA VAL A 79 3.47 -3.58 -2.45
C VAL A 79 3.62 -2.11 -2.84
N LEU A 80 3.46 -1.78 -4.12
CA LEU A 80 3.65 -0.42 -4.62
C LEU A 80 2.75 -0.16 -5.83
N VAL A 81 2.11 1.01 -5.84
CA VAL A 81 1.42 1.58 -6.98
C VAL A 81 2.10 2.88 -7.35
N GLU A 82 2.52 3.00 -8.61
CA GLU A 82 3.11 4.21 -9.16
C GLU A 82 2.30 4.70 -10.36
N GLN A 83 2.28 6.01 -10.58
CA GLN A 83 1.64 6.64 -11.73
C GLN A 83 2.66 7.47 -12.51
N LYS A 84 2.54 7.45 -13.83
CA LYS A 84 3.25 8.34 -14.72
C LYS A 84 2.25 9.04 -15.63
N MET A 85 2.21 10.36 -15.57
CA MET A 85 1.46 11.18 -16.54
C MET A 85 2.40 11.69 -17.62
N THR A 86 2.09 11.38 -18.88
CA THR A 86 2.83 11.84 -20.06
C THR A 86 4.33 11.44 -19.96
N ALA A 87 5.26 12.37 -20.23
CA ALA A 87 6.71 12.15 -20.23
C ALA A 87 7.36 12.37 -18.85
N LYS A 88 6.57 12.47 -17.77
CA LYS A 88 7.10 12.64 -16.42
C LYS A 88 7.70 11.33 -15.90
N ARG A 89 8.37 11.40 -14.75
CA ARG A 89 8.81 10.21 -14.00
C ARG A 89 7.62 9.59 -13.27
N PHE A 90 7.75 8.32 -12.89
CA PHE A 90 6.80 7.67 -12.00
C PHE A 90 6.79 8.37 -10.64
N SER A 91 5.61 8.57 -10.09
CA SER A 91 5.37 9.02 -8.72
C SER A 91 4.60 7.94 -7.95
N THR A 92 5.02 7.68 -6.71
CA THR A 92 4.31 6.76 -5.82
C THR A 92 2.93 7.29 -5.50
N GLN A 93 1.91 6.50 -5.80
CA GLN A 93 0.51 6.74 -5.41
C GLN A 93 0.18 6.02 -4.11
N TRP A 94 0.74 4.82 -3.94
CA TRP A 94 0.52 4.03 -2.74
C TRP A 94 1.69 3.08 -2.50
N ASP A 95 2.13 2.99 -1.25
CA ASP A 95 3.18 2.09 -0.80
C ASP A 95 2.68 1.37 0.46
N ARG A 96 2.71 0.03 0.41
CA ARG A 96 2.23 -0.82 1.49
C ARG A 96 3.03 -0.66 2.77
N THR A 97 4.35 -0.56 2.66
CA THR A 97 5.25 -0.39 3.81
C THR A 97 4.96 0.94 4.48
N HIS A 98 4.85 2.00 3.68
CA HIS A 98 4.51 3.32 4.20
C HIS A 98 3.13 3.32 4.90
N ALA A 99 2.13 2.71 4.26
CA ALA A 99 0.78 2.60 4.80
C ALA A 99 0.72 1.86 6.16
N VAL A 100 1.51 0.80 6.32
CA VAL A 100 1.63 0.05 7.59
C VAL A 100 2.32 0.89 8.65
N LEU A 101 3.48 1.48 8.33
CA LEU A 101 4.25 2.27 9.28
C LEU A 101 3.49 3.50 9.79
N GLU A 102 2.77 4.18 8.91
CA GLU A 102 1.94 5.34 9.28
C GLU A 102 0.86 4.94 10.31
N ARG A 103 0.19 3.81 10.09
CA ARG A 103 -0.87 3.30 11.00
C ARG A 103 -0.30 2.81 12.31
N LEU A 104 0.84 2.12 12.29
CA LEU A 104 1.54 1.71 13.51
C LEU A 104 1.98 2.91 14.33
N GLY A 105 2.55 3.95 13.71
CA GLY A 105 2.95 5.17 14.41
C GLY A 105 1.75 5.91 15.03
N LYS A 106 0.62 6.00 14.31
CA LYS A 106 -0.63 6.55 14.85
C LYS A 106 -1.15 5.73 16.04
N LEU A 107 -1.11 4.40 15.93
CA LEU A 107 -1.56 3.51 16.99
C LEU A 107 -0.66 3.64 18.23
N GLU A 108 0.66 3.65 18.06
CA GLU A 108 1.61 3.85 19.15
C GLU A 108 1.36 5.18 19.87
N ALA A 109 1.19 6.27 19.12
CA ALA A 109 0.92 7.59 19.69
C ALA A 109 -0.38 7.61 20.51
N LEU A 110 -1.46 6.99 20.02
CA LEU A 110 -2.73 6.92 20.74
C LEU A 110 -2.65 6.04 22.00
N LEU A 111 -1.90 4.94 21.95
CA LEU A 111 -1.69 4.07 23.11
C LEU A 111 -0.80 4.74 24.16
N ALA A 112 0.25 5.43 23.74
CA ALA A 112 1.18 6.14 24.63
C ALA A 112 0.54 7.31 25.38
N ASP A 113 -0.54 7.88 24.84
CA ASP A 113 -1.35 8.91 25.53
C ASP A 113 -2.12 8.34 26.74
N GLN A 114 -2.38 7.02 26.77
CA GLN A 114 -3.24 6.41 27.79
C GLN A 114 -2.57 5.32 28.63
N LEU A 115 -1.44 4.77 28.18
CA LEU A 115 -0.80 3.62 28.81
C LEU A 115 0.68 3.88 29.08
N PRO A 116 1.24 3.30 30.15
CA PRO A 116 2.68 3.27 30.37
C PRO A 116 3.41 2.62 29.19
N ARG A 117 4.62 3.10 28.89
CA ARG A 117 5.45 2.65 27.77
C ARG A 117 5.60 1.12 27.68
N GLU A 118 5.78 0.44 28.81
CA GLU A 118 5.91 -1.03 28.87
C GLU A 118 4.66 -1.75 28.37
N LYS A 119 3.46 -1.23 28.69
CA LYS A 119 2.18 -1.77 28.22
C LYS A 119 2.00 -1.54 26.73
N VAL A 120 2.39 -0.37 26.23
CA VAL A 120 2.37 -0.07 24.79
C VAL A 120 3.28 -1.04 24.03
N ALA A 121 4.51 -1.22 24.52
CA ALA A 121 5.46 -2.15 23.92
C ALA A 121 4.95 -3.60 23.93
N ALA A 122 4.32 -4.03 25.03
CA ALA A 122 3.70 -5.36 25.12
C ALA A 122 2.53 -5.56 24.16
N ILE A 123 1.78 -4.50 23.82
CA ILE A 123 0.70 -4.57 22.81
C ILE A 123 1.30 -4.60 21.41
N LEU A 124 2.25 -3.72 21.11
CA LEU A 124 2.85 -3.65 19.77
C LEU A 124 3.66 -4.91 19.44
N SER A 125 4.19 -5.62 20.44
CA SER A 125 4.87 -6.90 20.24
C SER A 125 3.94 -8.06 19.83
N THR A 126 2.62 -7.91 19.96
CA THR A 126 1.65 -8.89 19.45
C THR A 126 1.32 -8.70 17.97
N MET A 127 1.91 -7.69 17.31
CA MET A 127 1.71 -7.45 15.88
C MET A 127 2.36 -8.57 15.04
N PRO A 128 1.85 -8.81 13.82
CA PRO A 128 2.47 -9.74 12.88
C PRO A 128 3.98 -9.48 12.67
N GLN A 129 4.76 -10.54 12.53
CA GLN A 129 6.23 -10.46 12.47
C GLN A 129 6.75 -9.65 11.26
N ASP A 130 6.03 -9.69 10.14
CA ASP A 130 6.29 -8.88 8.95
C ASP A 130 6.20 -7.39 9.26
N TYR A 131 5.28 -6.96 10.13
CA TYR A 131 5.18 -5.56 10.56
C TYR A 131 6.32 -5.18 11.51
N LEU A 132 6.69 -6.07 12.42
CA LEU A 132 7.83 -5.87 13.32
C LEU A 132 9.16 -5.79 12.56
N ALA A 133 9.28 -6.48 11.43
CA ALA A 133 10.45 -6.38 10.55
C ALA A 133 10.55 -5.00 9.87
N LEU A 134 9.42 -4.35 9.60
CA LEU A 134 9.36 -3.00 9.00
C LEU A 134 9.63 -1.88 10.02
N ALA A 135 9.33 -2.13 11.30
CA ALA A 135 9.46 -1.15 12.37
C ALA A 135 10.59 -1.52 13.35
N PRO A 136 11.87 -1.39 12.95
CA PRO A 136 13.01 -1.74 13.80
C PRO A 136 13.05 -0.94 15.11
N GLN A 137 12.39 0.22 15.15
CA GLN A 137 12.30 1.09 16.32
C GLN A 137 11.38 0.55 17.44
N LEU A 138 10.53 -0.45 17.14
CA LEU A 138 9.67 -1.11 18.13
C LEU A 138 10.40 -2.22 18.91
N ARG A 139 11.64 -2.55 18.53
CA ARG A 139 12.52 -3.39 19.35
C ARG A 139 13.20 -2.51 20.39
N LEU A 140 12.52 -2.31 21.52
CA LEU A 140 13.21 -1.81 22.70
C LEU A 140 14.19 -2.89 23.16
N VAL A 141 15.48 -2.58 22.99
CA VAL A 141 16.58 -3.30 23.65
C VAL A 141 16.31 -3.22 25.15
N ALA A 142 16.24 -4.38 25.79
CA ALA A 142 16.06 -4.53 27.23
C ALA A 142 17.19 -3.85 28.02
#